data_AF-A0A928YG68-F1
#
_entry.id   AF-A0A928YG68-F1
#
_cell.length_a   1.000
_cell.length_b   1.000
_cell.length_c   1.000
_cell.angle_alpha   90.00
_cell.angle_beta   90.00
_cell.angle_gamma   90.00
#
_symmetry.space_group_name_H-M   'P 1'
#
loop_
_entity.id
_entity.type
_entity.pdbx_description
1 polymer ?
#
loop_
_entity_poly.entity_id
_entity_poly.type
_entity_poly.pdbx_seq_one_letter_code
_entity_poly.pdbx_strand_id
1 'polypeptide(L)'
;MPITQSQIEKIVSLAKSYGATRLILFGSIIETPTQARDIDIACDGVAGWKLYELAARLEEELHAPLDLVPLSPPSRFTKHIESKGRIIL
;
A
#
# COMPACT_ATOMS: atom_id res chain seq x y z
N MET A 1 14.04 5.98 1.75
CA MET A 1 13.99 6.77 0.49
C MET A 1 12.60 7.37 0.40
N PRO A 2 12.44 8.67 0.10
CA PRO A 2 11.10 9.24 -0.04
C PRO A 2 10.38 8.63 -1.24
N ILE A 3 9.12 8.23 -1.06
CA ILE A 3 8.27 7.78 -2.18
C ILE A 3 8.00 8.95 -3.13
N THR A 4 8.14 8.69 -4.42
CA THR A 4 7.89 9.70 -5.46
C THR A 4 6.43 9.68 -5.91
N GLN A 5 5.97 10.81 -6.45
CA GLN A 5 4.62 10.92 -7.01
C GLN A 5 4.38 9.92 -8.16
N SER A 6 5.39 9.70 -9.01
CA SER A 6 5.31 8.71 -10.10
C SER A 6 5.14 7.28 -9.58
N GLN A 7 5.81 6.91 -8.48
CA GLN A 7 5.60 5.61 -7.82
C GLN A 7 4.16 5.48 -7.29
N ILE A 8 3.62 6.55 -6.66
CA ILE A 8 2.23 6.55 -6.19
C ILE A 8 1.25 6.33 -7.35
N GLU A 9 1.46 6.98 -8.49
CA GLU A 9 0.61 6.81 -9.67
C GLU A 9 0.66 5.38 -10.22
N LYS A 10 1.85 4.76 -10.28
CA LYS A 10 2.01 3.36 -10.65
C LYS A 10 1.28 2.42 -9.70
N ILE A 11 1.45 2.62 -8.39
CA ILE A 11 0.76 1.85 -7.33
C ILE A 11 -0.75 1.92 -7.54
N VAL A 12 -1.30 3.13 -7.65
CA VAL A 12 -2.74 3.34 -7.79
C VAL A 12 -3.27 2.72 -9.07
N SER A 13 -2.56 2.89 -10.19
CA SER A 13 -2.96 2.34 -11.48
C SER A 13 -3.01 0.81 -11.46
N LEU A 14 -1.96 0.16 -10.93
CA LEU A 14 -1.89 -1.29 -10.85
C LEU A 14 -2.91 -1.85 -9.85
N ALA A 15 -3.04 -1.26 -8.67
CA ALA A 15 -4.02 -1.71 -7.69
C ALA A 15 -5.47 -1.61 -8.20
N LYS A 16 -5.82 -0.53 -8.93
CA LYS A 16 -7.13 -0.40 -9.57
C LYS A 16 -7.41 -1.52 -10.56
N SER A 17 -6.42 -1.97 -11.33
CA SER A 17 -6.62 -3.07 -12.29
C SER A 17 -6.90 -4.42 -11.59
N TYR A 18 -6.49 -4.55 -10.32
CA TYR A 18 -6.81 -5.68 -9.45
C TYR A 18 -8.14 -5.54 -8.69
N GLY A 19 -8.82 -4.40 -8.83
CA GLY A 19 -10.10 -4.11 -8.15
C GLY A 19 -9.96 -3.38 -6.82
N ALA A 20 -8.81 -2.79 -6.52
CA ALA A 20 -8.65 -1.98 -5.32
C ALA A 20 -9.61 -0.79 -5.33
N THR A 21 -10.33 -0.63 -4.22
CA THR A 21 -11.28 0.47 -4.00
C THR A 21 -10.76 1.51 -3.04
N ARG A 22 -9.76 1.13 -2.23
CA ARG A 22 -9.12 2.01 -1.27
C ARG A 22 -7.66 1.66 -1.08
N LEU A 23 -6.79 2.68 -1.06
CA LEU A 23 -5.37 2.52 -0.67
C LEU A 23 -4.92 3.57 0.33
N ILE A 24 -4.14 3.13 1.32
CA ILE A 24 -3.57 3.98 2.36
C ILE A 24 -2.08 3.68 2.46
N LEU A 25 -1.24 4.69 2.22
CA LEU A 25 0.17 4.62 2.62
C LEU A 25 0.25 4.76 4.14
N PHE A 26 1.09 3.97 4.79
CA PHE A 26 1.29 4.07 6.23
C PHE A 26 2.75 3.78 6.61
N GLY A 27 3.01 3.62 7.91
CA GLY A 27 4.32 3.19 8.40
C GLY A 27 5.42 4.24 8.24
N SER A 28 6.64 3.74 8.09
CA SER A 28 7.86 4.56 8.16
C SER A 28 7.95 5.58 7.01
N ILE A 29 7.27 5.34 5.90
CA ILE A 29 7.28 6.25 4.74
C ILE A 29 6.56 7.57 5.00
N ILE A 30 5.67 7.62 6.00
CA ILE A 30 4.99 8.84 6.46
C ILE A 30 5.72 9.47 7.64
N GLU A 31 6.18 8.65 8.59
CA GLU A 31 6.79 9.13 9.84
C GLU A 31 8.25 9.57 9.66
N THR A 32 9.04 8.78 8.94
CA THR A 32 10.48 8.98 8.73
C THR A 32 10.91 8.63 7.29
N PRO A 33 10.47 9.40 6.26
CA PRO A 33 10.67 9.05 4.84
C PRO A 33 12.13 8.82 4.41
N THR A 34 13.07 9.50 5.07
CA THR A 34 14.51 9.35 4.79
C THR A 34 15.08 8.01 5.29
N GLN A 35 14.44 7.39 6.28
CA GLN A 35 14.84 6.12 6.89
C GLN A 35 14.00 4.92 6.41
N ALA A 36 12.87 5.16 5.75
CA ALA A 36 12.02 4.12 5.19
C ALA A 36 12.78 3.20 4.23
N ARG A 37 12.62 1.88 4.43
CA ARG A 37 13.30 0.82 3.67
C ARG A 37 12.36 0.05 2.75
N ASP A 38 11.08 0.11 3.06
CA ASP A 38 9.96 -0.59 2.46
C ASP A 38 8.80 0.40 2.23
N ILE A 39 7.83 -0.04 1.44
CA ILE A 39 6.61 0.70 1.15
C ILE A 39 5.44 -0.03 1.81
N ASP A 40 4.90 0.54 2.89
CA ASP A 40 3.73 0.01 3.57
C ASP A 40 2.44 0.53 2.93
N ILE A 41 1.59 -0.39 2.45
CA ILE A 41 0.31 -0.06 1.81
C ILE A 41 -0.80 -0.91 2.40
N ALA A 42 -1.89 -0.27 2.81
CA ALA A 42 -3.12 -0.96 3.18
C ALA A 42 -4.14 -0.84 2.04
N CYS A 43 -4.81 -1.94 1.72
CA CYS A 43 -5.66 -2.09 0.54
C CYS A 43 -7.03 -2.68 0.88
N ASP A 44 -8.08 -2.15 0.24
CA ASP A 44 -9.42 -2.72 0.26
C ASP A 44 -9.92 -3.01 -1.17
N GLY A 45 -10.85 -3.95 -1.31
CA GLY A 45 -11.45 -4.36 -2.59
C GLY A 45 -10.72 -5.49 -3.33
N VAL A 46 -9.48 -5.83 -2.95
CA VAL A 46 -8.75 -6.98 -3.50
C VAL A 46 -8.82 -8.16 -2.52
N ALA A 47 -9.48 -9.23 -2.92
CA ALA A 47 -9.77 -10.38 -2.05
C ALA A 47 -8.91 -11.61 -2.33
N GLY A 48 -8.65 -12.38 -1.28
CA GLY A 48 -8.00 -13.69 -1.35
C GLY A 48 -6.60 -13.64 -1.98
N TRP A 49 -6.31 -14.63 -2.83
CA TRP A 49 -4.98 -14.80 -3.43
C TRP A 49 -4.53 -13.64 -4.33
N LYS A 50 -5.48 -12.87 -4.89
CA LYS A 50 -5.17 -11.70 -5.73
C LYS A 50 -4.44 -10.59 -4.96
N LEU A 51 -4.59 -10.52 -3.64
CA LEU A 51 -3.88 -9.54 -2.83
C LEU A 51 -2.37 -9.83 -2.84
N TYR A 52 -1.98 -11.10 -2.68
CA TYR A 52 -0.58 -11.51 -2.72
C TYR A 52 0.01 -11.38 -4.13
N GLU A 53 -0.78 -11.66 -5.16
CA GLU A 53 -0.38 -11.40 -6.54
C GLU A 53 -0.13 -9.91 -6.79
N LEU A 54 -1.04 -9.04 -6.31
CA LEU A 54 -0.87 -7.59 -6.39
C LEU A 54 0.40 -7.13 -5.66
N ALA A 55 0.67 -7.66 -4.46
CA ALA A 55 1.89 -7.34 -3.71
C ALA A 55 3.15 -7.66 -4.53
N ALA A 56 3.26 -8.89 -5.05
CA ALA A 56 4.40 -9.31 -5.86
C ALA A 56 4.57 -8.44 -7.12
N ARG A 57 3.47 -8.11 -7.81
CA ARG A 57 3.51 -7.22 -8.98
C ARG A 57 3.96 -5.80 -8.65
N LEU A 58 3.55 -5.27 -7.50
CA LEU A 58 3.98 -3.95 -7.04
C LEU A 58 5.47 -3.95 -6.71
N GLU A 59 5.99 -4.98 -6.02
CA GLU A 59 7.43 -5.11 -5.76
C GLU A 59 8.25 -5.18 -7.06
N GLU A 60 7.79 -6.00 -8.03
CA GLU A 60 8.39 -6.09 -9.37
C GLU A 60 8.42 -4.72 -10.07
N GLU A 61 7.31 -3.99 -10.07
CA GLU A 61 7.20 -2.71 -10.80
C GLU A 61 7.94 -1.55 -10.11
N LEU A 62 8.07 -1.59 -8.78
CA LEU A 62 8.70 -0.53 -7.98
C LEU A 62 10.18 -0.77 -7.71
N HIS A 63 10.65 -2.01 -7.91
CA HIS A 63 12.01 -2.45 -7.56
C HIS A 63 12.37 -2.15 -6.10
N ALA A 64 11.40 -2.29 -5.21
CA ALA A 64 11.54 -2.00 -3.78
C ALA A 64 10.68 -2.97 -2.96
N PRO A 65 11.10 -3.33 -1.72
CA PRO A 65 10.27 -4.12 -0.81
C PRO A 65 8.93 -3.43 -0.50
N LEU A 66 7.85 -4.19 -0.46
CA LEU A 66 6.51 -3.66 -0.22
C LEU A 66 5.67 -4.58 0.67
N ASP A 67 5.08 -3.99 1.70
CA ASP A 67 4.17 -4.66 2.61
C ASP A 67 2.73 -4.27 2.27
N LEU A 68 1.96 -5.23 1.75
CA LEU A 68 0.55 -5.04 1.42
C LEU A 68 -0.37 -5.68 2.46
N VAL A 69 -1.17 -4.86 3.14
CA VAL A 69 -2.07 -5.28 4.23
C VAL A 69 -3.54 -5.14 3.81
N PRO A 70 -4.39 -6.16 4.01
CA PRO A 70 -5.83 -6.00 3.78
C PRO A 70 -6.48 -5.12 4.86
N LEU A 71 -7.33 -4.18 4.44
CA LEU A 71 -8.15 -3.35 5.36
C LEU A 71 -9.39 -4.08 5.88
N SER A 72 -9.81 -5.13 5.17
CA SER A 72 -10.99 -5.94 5.49
C SER A 72 -10.60 -7.40 5.83
N PRO A 73 -11.10 -7.98 6.94
CA PRO A 73 -12.02 -7.38 7.91
C PRO A 73 -11.33 -6.35 8.84
N PRO A 74 -12.11 -5.41 9.43
CA PRO A 74 -11.55 -4.41 10.33
C PRO A 74 -10.89 -5.04 11.57
N SER A 75 -9.73 -4.51 11.97
CA SER A 75 -9.02 -4.90 13.18
C SER A 75 -8.54 -3.66 13.94
N ARG A 76 -7.95 -3.86 15.13
CA ARG A 76 -7.28 -2.75 15.85
C ARG A 76 -6.14 -2.16 15.00
N PHE A 77 -5.47 -2.99 14.22
CA PHE A 77 -4.37 -2.56 13.36
C PHE A 77 -4.87 -1.76 12.15
N THR A 78 -5.92 -2.21 11.46
CA THR A 78 -6.47 -1.47 10.31
C THR A 78 -7.01 -0.10 10.75
N LYS A 79 -7.71 -0.02 11.90
CA LYS A 79 -8.15 1.26 12.47
C LYS A 79 -6.99 2.22 12.78
N HIS A 80 -5.87 1.69 13.25
CA HIS A 80 -4.67 2.49 13.49
C HIS A 80 -4.13 3.06 12.17
N ILE A 81 -4.00 2.21 11.14
CA ILE A 81 -3.59 2.61 9.79
C ILE A 81 -4.52 3.69 9.25
N GLU A 82 -5.83 3.51 9.33
CA GLU A 82 -6.82 4.47 8.84
C GLU A 82 -6.72 5.83 9.54
N SER A 83 -6.33 5.86 10.82
CA SER A 83 -6.22 7.10 11.60
C SER A 83 -4.92 7.89 11.40
N LYS A 84 -3.86 7.24 10.91
CA LYS A 84 -2.51 7.81 10.79
C LYS A 84 -1.97 7.86 9.37
N GLY A 85 -2.48 6.98 8.50
CA GLY A 85 -2.04 6.84 7.13
C GLY A 85 -2.52 7.95 6.21
N ARG A 86 -1.95 7.97 5.01
CA ARG A 86 -2.30 8.89 3.93
C ARG A 86 -3.08 8.12 2.86
N ILE A 87 -4.32 8.53 2.62
CA ILE A 87 -5.14 7.99 1.53
C ILE A 87 -4.54 8.42 0.19
N ILE A 88 -4.35 7.46 -0.72
CA ILE A 88 -3.80 7.69 -2.07
C ILE A 88 -4.70 7.16 -3.20
N LEU A 89 -5.68 6.32 -2.86
CA LEU A 89 -6.82 5.95 -3.68
C LEU A 89 -8.04 5.99 -2.76
#